data_AF-Q2JXS7-F1
#
_entry.id   AF-Q2JXS7-F1
#
_cell.length_a   1.000
_cell.length_b   1.000
_cell.length_c   1.000
_cell.angle_alpha   90.00
_cell.angle_beta   90.00
_cell.angle_gamma   90.00
#
_symmetry.space_group_name_H-M   'P 1'
#
loop_
_entity.id
_entity.type
_entity.pdbx_description
1 polymer ?
#
loop_
_entity_poly.entity_id
_entity_poly.type
_entity_poly.pdbx_seq_one_letter_code
_entity_poly.pdbx_strand_id
1 'polypeptide(L)'
;MDKADRTWAHLNAQGHPHMVDISHKSVSLRTATARARVQLPPALRSYVVGQDIHLKKGPVFQTATIAGTMAVKRTDQLIPFCHQIPVEDCTFDITIDDHLLVTIHCTVKTSAKTGVEMEALCGAATAALTIYDMCKSVSPHICIQETRLVTKSGGKNALLERPLYGLVLTGGRSKRMGRDKALLNPFGKPHAAYLYELLQPYCQQVYLSARAGQWSGTALELLPTLPDLVESVGPISGLLTALNTHPEANWLVVACDLLNLRSETIQKLLDHYQAETIATCYVNPERGFPEALCAIYTPQAAAVLERAYAEGVYCPVEILSRQPCTLVTPNHEVELMNVNTAEEYATFQSVWGSCSHGNSICPK
;
A
#
# COMPACT_ATOMS: atom_id res chain seq x y z
N MET A 1 20.26 14.54 10.99
CA MET A 1 19.45 15.24 9.97
C MET A 1 18.10 15.55 10.58
N ASP A 2 17.78 16.84 10.66
CA ASP A 2 16.68 17.39 11.45
C ASP A 2 15.29 17.02 10.93
N LYS A 3 14.39 16.71 11.88
CA LYS A 3 12.94 16.46 11.72
C LYS A 3 12.15 17.75 11.44
N ALA A 4 12.73 18.71 10.73
CA ALA A 4 12.17 20.05 10.55
C ALA A 4 11.58 20.23 9.14
N ASP A 5 10.50 19.50 8.81
CA ASP A 5 9.45 20.02 7.89
C ASP A 5 8.20 19.11 7.78
N ARG A 6 7.78 18.45 8.86
CA ARG A 6 6.41 17.92 8.90
C ARG A 6 5.50 19.04 9.36
N THR A 7 4.85 19.71 8.41
CA THR A 7 3.70 20.58 8.70
C THR A 7 2.64 19.71 9.38
N TRP A 8 2.47 19.90 10.69
CA TRP A 8 1.47 19.18 11.47
C TRP A 8 0.10 19.63 11.00
N ALA A 9 -0.61 18.77 10.29
CA ALA A 9 -1.85 19.13 9.60
C ALA A 9 -2.89 19.81 10.53
N HIS A 10 -2.89 19.49 11.83
CA HIS A 10 -3.84 20.06 12.80
C HIS A 10 -3.35 21.29 13.57
N LEU A 11 -2.19 21.88 13.26
CA LEU A 11 -1.70 23.10 13.92
C LEU A 11 -1.61 24.25 12.93
N ASN A 12 -2.12 25.42 13.30
CA ASN A 12 -1.97 26.62 12.47
C ASN A 12 -0.54 27.20 12.63
N ALA A 13 -0.23 28.27 11.89
CA ALA A 13 1.10 28.91 11.94
C ALA A 13 1.49 29.44 13.33
N GLN A 14 0.53 29.59 14.24
CA GLN A 14 0.72 30.01 15.63
C GLN A 14 0.78 28.81 16.60
N GLY A 15 0.69 27.57 16.09
CA GLY A 15 0.71 26.36 16.90
C GLY A 15 -0.61 26.00 17.58
N HIS A 16 -1.72 26.64 17.21
CA HIS A 16 -3.04 26.32 17.77
C HIS A 16 -3.74 25.20 16.97
N PRO A 17 -4.53 24.34 17.65
CA PRO A 17 -5.35 23.35 16.97
C PRO A 17 -6.31 23.97 15.95
N HIS A 18 -6.32 23.45 14.73
CA HIS A 18 -7.25 23.86 13.68
C HIS A 18 -7.66 22.67 12.80
N MET A 19 -8.82 22.81 12.17
CA MET A 19 -9.26 21.89 11.12
C MET A 19 -8.55 22.21 9.81
N VAL A 20 -7.99 21.19 9.16
CA VAL A 20 -7.30 21.32 7.87
C VAL A 20 -8.29 21.77 6.79
N ASP A 21 -7.94 22.78 6.00
CA ASP A 21 -8.71 23.10 4.80
C ASP A 21 -8.46 22.03 3.71
N ILE A 22 -9.53 21.36 3.30
CA ILE A 22 -9.52 20.33 2.25
C ILE A 22 -10.21 20.80 0.96
N SER A 23 -10.58 22.09 0.86
CA SER A 23 -11.33 22.67 -0.27
C SER A 23 -10.69 22.39 -1.63
N HIS A 24 -9.35 22.51 -1.70
CA HIS A 24 -8.52 22.32 -2.89
C HIS A 24 -8.31 20.84 -3.30
N LYS A 25 -8.71 19.88 -2.45
CA LYS A 25 -8.54 18.45 -2.75
C LYS A 25 -9.67 17.94 -3.63
N SER A 26 -9.36 17.00 -4.51
CA SER A 26 -10.35 16.30 -5.35
C SER A 26 -11.10 15.23 -4.56
N VAL A 27 -12.34 14.98 -4.95
CA VAL A 27 -13.14 13.85 -4.48
C VAL A 27 -12.59 12.57 -5.09
N SER A 28 -12.51 11.50 -4.29
CA SER A 28 -12.06 10.17 -4.71
C SER A 28 -12.76 9.13 -3.83
N LEU A 29 -12.92 7.91 -4.34
CA LEU A 29 -13.36 6.78 -3.52
C LEU A 29 -12.30 6.47 -2.48
N ARG A 30 -12.70 6.38 -1.22
CA ARG A 30 -11.83 6.16 -0.06
C ARG A 30 -12.37 5.03 0.77
N THR A 31 -11.48 4.14 1.19
CA THR A 31 -11.81 3.01 2.06
C THR A 31 -10.83 2.98 3.23
N ALA A 32 -11.31 2.63 4.42
CA ALA A 32 -10.47 2.35 5.57
C ALA A 32 -11.01 1.13 6.33
N THR A 33 -10.11 0.25 6.78
CA THR A 33 -10.43 -0.87 7.66
C THR A 33 -9.66 -0.72 8.96
N ALA A 34 -10.35 -0.73 10.09
CA ALA A 34 -9.74 -0.76 11.42
C ALA A 34 -10.06 -2.07 12.13
N ARG A 35 -9.14 -2.51 13.01
CA ARG A 35 -9.30 -3.70 13.85
C ARG A 35 -9.30 -3.32 15.32
N ALA A 36 -10.21 -3.90 16.08
CA ALA A 36 -10.13 -3.98 17.53
C ALA A 36 -10.06 -5.44 18.01
N ARG A 37 -9.36 -5.70 19.11
CA ARG A 37 -9.26 -7.03 19.73
C ARG A 37 -9.73 -7.01 21.18
N VAL A 38 -10.59 -7.96 21.54
CA VAL A 38 -11.14 -8.07 22.90
C VAL A 38 -10.90 -9.47 23.43
N GLN A 39 -10.09 -9.59 24.48
CA GLN A 39 -9.90 -10.83 25.21
C GLN A 39 -11.01 -11.02 26.23
N LEU A 40 -11.76 -12.10 26.08
CA LEU A 40 -12.80 -12.48 27.02
C LEU A 40 -12.27 -13.49 28.05
N PRO A 41 -12.73 -13.44 29.31
CA PRO A 41 -12.38 -14.42 30.33
C PRO A 41 -13.06 -15.78 30.08
N PRO A 42 -12.50 -16.90 30.58
CA PRO A 42 -13.06 -18.25 30.42
C PRO A 42 -14.52 -18.40 30.83
N ALA A 43 -15.00 -17.59 31.78
CA ALA A 43 -16.39 -17.58 32.24
C ALA A 43 -17.41 -17.28 31.14
N LEU A 44 -16.99 -16.65 30.03
CA LEU A 44 -17.87 -16.36 28.89
C LEU A 44 -18.01 -17.53 27.90
N ARG A 45 -17.20 -18.59 28.03
CA ARG A 45 -17.18 -19.73 27.08
C ARG A 45 -18.53 -20.38 26.91
N SER A 46 -19.27 -20.60 28.01
CA SER A 46 -20.59 -21.25 27.98
C SER A 46 -21.68 -20.42 27.31
N TYR A 47 -21.42 -19.16 27.00
CA TYR A 47 -22.37 -18.25 26.35
C TYR A 47 -22.10 -18.08 24.85
N VAL A 48 -21.02 -18.68 24.33
CA VAL A 48 -20.70 -18.67 22.90
C VAL A 48 -21.63 -19.64 22.19
N VAL A 49 -22.35 -19.15 21.19
CA VAL A 49 -23.28 -19.91 20.36
C VAL A 49 -22.96 -19.62 18.90
N GLY A 50 -22.35 -20.59 18.20
CA GLY A 50 -21.85 -20.38 16.85
C GLY A 50 -20.71 -19.35 16.83
N GLN A 51 -20.91 -18.24 16.11
CA GLN A 51 -19.97 -17.12 16.02
C GLN A 51 -20.43 -15.90 16.83
N ASP A 52 -21.41 -16.02 17.75
CA ASP A 52 -21.87 -14.92 18.60
C ASP A 52 -21.87 -15.33 20.09
N ILE A 53 -22.06 -14.36 20.98
CA ILE A 53 -22.27 -14.56 22.42
C ILE A 53 -23.70 -14.18 22.75
N HIS A 54 -24.43 -15.10 23.35
CA HIS A 54 -25.84 -14.89 23.71
C HIS A 54 -25.99 -14.76 25.22
N LEU A 55 -26.37 -13.56 25.67
CA LEU A 55 -26.64 -13.25 27.07
C LEU A 55 -28.12 -12.92 27.27
N LYS A 56 -28.55 -12.76 28.53
CA LYS A 56 -29.90 -12.23 28.84
C LYS A 56 -30.15 -10.84 28.21
N LYS A 57 -29.08 -10.10 27.91
CA LYS A 57 -29.13 -8.81 27.22
C LYS A 57 -29.35 -8.93 25.69
N GLY A 58 -29.34 -10.14 25.14
CA GLY A 58 -29.46 -10.39 23.70
C GLY A 58 -28.14 -10.82 23.04
N PRO A 59 -28.12 -10.86 21.70
CA PRO A 59 -26.94 -11.20 20.91
C PRO A 59 -25.90 -10.07 21.00
N VAL A 60 -24.70 -10.39 21.46
CA VAL A 60 -23.67 -9.41 21.81
C VAL A 60 -23.04 -8.80 20.55
N PHE A 61 -22.64 -9.62 19.57
CA PHE A 61 -21.93 -9.13 18.38
C PHE A 61 -22.86 -8.33 17.47
N GLN A 62 -24.12 -8.77 17.30
CA GLN A 62 -25.12 -7.97 16.57
C GLN A 62 -25.35 -6.60 17.21
N THR A 63 -25.42 -6.54 18.54
CA THR A 63 -25.55 -5.27 19.27
C THR A 63 -24.31 -4.40 19.08
N ALA A 64 -23.11 -5.00 19.09
CA ALA A 64 -21.85 -4.30 18.82
C ALA A 64 -21.77 -3.74 17.41
N THR A 65 -22.24 -4.46 16.39
CA THR A 65 -22.33 -3.99 15.00
C THR A 65 -23.23 -2.75 14.88
N ILE A 66 -24.38 -2.75 15.54
CA ILE A 66 -25.30 -1.59 15.55
C ILE A 66 -24.61 -0.39 16.20
N ALA A 67 -24.03 -0.57 17.39
CA ALA A 67 -23.36 0.50 18.13
C ALA A 67 -22.16 1.06 17.35
N GLY A 68 -21.34 0.19 16.76
CA GLY A 68 -20.23 0.58 15.91
C GLY A 68 -20.68 1.36 14.67
N THR A 69 -21.76 0.93 14.01
CA THR A 69 -22.33 1.65 12.85
C THR A 69 -22.86 3.04 13.24
N MET A 70 -23.43 3.18 14.43
CA MET A 70 -23.85 4.48 14.97
C MET A 70 -22.67 5.38 15.28
N ALA A 71 -21.57 4.82 15.80
CA ALA A 71 -20.35 5.57 16.08
C ALA A 71 -19.66 6.07 14.82
N VAL A 72 -19.54 5.23 13.79
CA VAL A 72 -19.02 5.60 12.45
C VAL A 72 -19.69 6.88 11.95
N LYS A 73 -21.03 6.94 12.00
CA LYS A 73 -21.82 8.10 11.53
C LYS A 73 -21.78 9.33 12.43
N ARG A 74 -21.12 9.26 13.59
CA ARG A 74 -21.00 10.34 14.58
C ARG A 74 -19.54 10.65 14.91
N THR A 75 -18.61 10.20 14.08
CA THR A 75 -17.17 10.37 14.30
C THR A 75 -16.79 11.83 14.44
N ASP A 76 -17.35 12.70 13.60
CA ASP A 76 -17.16 14.16 13.62
C ASP A 76 -17.65 14.83 14.92
N GLN A 77 -18.58 14.18 15.64
CA GLN A 77 -19.08 14.66 16.93
C GLN A 77 -18.22 14.20 18.10
N LEU A 78 -17.42 13.15 17.90
CA LEU A 78 -16.59 12.52 18.94
C LEU A 78 -15.13 12.94 18.85
N ILE A 79 -14.58 13.04 17.64
CA ILE A 79 -13.17 13.35 17.38
C ILE A 79 -13.04 14.81 16.94
N PRO A 80 -12.40 15.68 17.75
CA PRO A 80 -12.19 17.07 17.38
C PRO A 80 -11.47 17.23 16.04
N PHE A 81 -11.90 18.20 15.24
CA PHE A 81 -11.32 18.56 13.95
C PHE A 81 -11.45 17.52 12.82
N CYS A 82 -12.17 16.41 13.04
CA CYS A 82 -12.65 15.59 11.94
C CYS A 82 -13.67 16.36 11.10
N HIS A 83 -13.56 16.26 9.77
CA HIS A 83 -14.58 16.76 8.87
C HIS A 83 -15.83 15.88 8.97
N GLN A 84 -16.99 16.46 8.71
CA GLN A 84 -18.20 15.68 8.49
C GLN A 84 -18.13 15.02 7.11
N ILE A 85 -18.24 13.69 7.06
CA ILE A 85 -18.08 12.90 5.83
C ILE A 85 -19.35 12.06 5.58
N PRO A 86 -19.92 12.06 4.37
CA PRO A 86 -21.05 11.19 4.04
C PRO A 86 -20.57 9.74 3.92
N VAL A 87 -20.91 8.90 4.89
CA VAL A 87 -20.60 7.46 4.87
C VAL A 87 -21.50 6.78 3.83
N GLU A 88 -20.89 6.10 2.85
CA GLU A 88 -21.59 5.40 1.77
C GLU A 88 -21.78 3.92 2.10
N ASP A 89 -20.78 3.29 2.73
CA ASP A 89 -20.82 1.89 3.17
C ASP A 89 -20.08 1.72 4.51
N CYS A 90 -20.58 0.82 5.34
CA CYS A 90 -20.04 0.51 6.66
C CYS A 90 -20.35 -0.96 7.00
N THR A 91 -19.31 -1.77 7.13
CA THR A 91 -19.43 -3.20 7.43
C THR A 91 -18.64 -3.57 8.67
N PHE A 92 -19.12 -4.59 9.37
CA PHE A 92 -18.44 -5.19 10.53
C PHE A 92 -18.31 -6.68 10.32
N ASP A 93 -17.09 -7.19 10.49
CA ASP A 93 -16.80 -8.61 10.61
C ASP A 93 -16.31 -8.88 12.03
N ILE A 94 -17.04 -9.70 12.78
CA ILE A 94 -16.74 -10.01 14.19
C ILE A 94 -16.64 -11.52 14.32
N THR A 95 -15.46 -11.97 14.73
CA THR A 95 -15.15 -13.39 14.90
C THR A 95 -14.61 -13.64 16.30
N ILE A 96 -14.77 -14.87 16.79
CA ILE A 96 -14.22 -15.33 18.06
C ILE A 96 -13.48 -16.65 17.86
N ASP A 97 -12.27 -16.76 18.42
CA ASP A 97 -11.46 -17.98 18.36
C ASP A 97 -11.65 -18.88 19.60
N ASP A 98 -11.02 -20.06 19.57
CA ASP A 98 -11.05 -21.03 20.67
C ASP A 98 -10.41 -20.53 21.98
N HIS A 99 -9.62 -19.45 21.90
CA HIS A 99 -9.00 -18.77 23.04
C HIS A 99 -9.87 -17.62 23.57
N LEU A 100 -11.10 -17.47 23.06
CA LEU A 100 -12.05 -16.41 23.41
C LEU A 100 -11.53 -15.01 23.11
N LEU A 101 -10.67 -14.91 22.10
CA LEU A 101 -10.25 -13.64 21.55
C LEU A 101 -11.24 -13.23 20.46
N VAL A 102 -11.92 -12.11 20.68
CA VAL A 102 -12.79 -11.49 19.68
C VAL A 102 -11.97 -10.56 18.81
N THR A 103 -12.08 -10.73 17.49
CA THR A 103 -11.50 -9.82 16.49
C THR A 103 -12.62 -9.10 15.76
N ILE A 104 -12.57 -7.76 15.77
CA ILE A 104 -13.56 -6.88 15.16
C ILE A 104 -12.89 -6.13 14.02
N HIS A 105 -13.32 -6.32 12.78
CA HIS A 105 -12.95 -5.47 11.65
C HIS A 105 -14.11 -4.53 11.31
N CYS A 106 -13.83 -3.23 11.26
CA CYS A 106 -14.76 -2.21 10.80
C CYS A 106 -14.23 -1.62 9.50
N THR A 107 -14.98 -1.76 8.41
CA THR A 107 -14.62 -1.23 7.09
C THR A 107 -15.60 -0.14 6.69
N VAL A 108 -15.10 1.05 6.37
CA VAL A 108 -15.88 2.22 5.99
C VAL A 108 -15.48 2.69 4.60
N LYS A 109 -16.47 3.05 3.76
CA LYS A 109 -16.24 3.60 2.42
C LYS A 109 -17.00 4.92 2.22
N THR A 110 -16.42 5.79 1.41
CA THR A 110 -17.01 7.07 1.01
C THR A 110 -16.39 7.59 -0.28
N SER A 111 -17.07 8.47 -1.00
CA SER A 111 -16.49 9.33 -2.02
C SER A 111 -16.28 10.74 -1.45
N ALA A 112 -15.06 11.05 -1.00
CA ALA A 112 -14.77 12.30 -0.27
C ALA A 112 -13.40 12.92 -0.57
N LYS A 113 -13.18 14.13 -0.04
CA LYS A 113 -11.91 14.89 -0.14
C LYS A 113 -10.88 14.52 0.93
N THR A 114 -11.29 13.78 1.95
CA THR A 114 -10.45 13.32 3.06
C THR A 114 -10.77 11.87 3.42
N GLY A 115 -9.82 11.18 4.04
CA GLY A 115 -9.93 9.77 4.43
C GLY A 115 -10.96 9.50 5.51
N VAL A 116 -11.31 8.22 5.68
CA VAL A 116 -12.27 7.70 6.66
C VAL A 116 -11.61 6.82 7.73
N GLU A 117 -10.32 7.08 8.01
CA GLU A 117 -9.57 6.32 9.01
C GLU A 117 -10.20 6.41 10.39
N MET A 118 -10.64 7.61 10.77
CA MET A 118 -11.22 7.86 12.08
C MET A 118 -12.59 7.23 12.23
N GLU A 119 -13.39 7.22 11.17
CA GLU A 119 -14.69 6.55 11.14
C GLU A 119 -14.54 5.06 11.41
N ALA A 120 -13.62 4.39 10.71
CA ALA A 120 -13.33 2.97 10.92
C ALA A 120 -12.81 2.70 12.35
N LEU A 121 -11.87 3.52 12.85
CA LEU A 121 -11.31 3.39 14.20
C LEU A 121 -12.37 3.58 15.29
N CYS A 122 -13.21 4.61 15.16
CA CYS A 122 -14.32 4.87 16.08
C CYS A 122 -15.33 3.73 16.06
N GLY A 123 -15.70 3.23 14.88
CA GLY A 123 -16.57 2.06 14.73
C GLY A 123 -16.05 0.83 15.46
N ALA A 124 -14.80 0.44 15.20
CA ALA A 124 -14.19 -0.73 15.83
C ALA A 124 -14.05 -0.58 17.35
N ALA A 125 -13.64 0.61 17.81
CA ALA A 125 -13.50 0.90 19.24
C ALA A 125 -14.85 0.88 19.97
N THR A 126 -15.89 1.49 19.39
CA THR A 126 -17.23 1.45 20.00
C THR A 126 -17.80 0.05 20.02
N ALA A 127 -17.64 -0.74 18.95
CA ALA A 127 -18.04 -2.15 18.95
C ALA A 127 -17.35 -2.92 20.10
N ALA A 128 -16.04 -2.73 20.29
CA ALA A 128 -15.30 -3.34 21.41
C ALA A 128 -15.85 -2.91 22.79
N LEU A 129 -16.14 -1.61 22.97
CA LEU A 129 -16.76 -1.08 24.20
C LEU A 129 -18.16 -1.66 24.44
N THR A 130 -18.94 -1.88 23.37
CA THR A 130 -20.27 -2.50 23.46
C THR A 130 -20.17 -3.96 23.86
N ILE A 131 -19.21 -4.73 23.31
CA ILE A 131 -18.95 -6.11 23.76
C ILE A 131 -18.63 -6.12 25.26
N TYR A 132 -17.77 -5.20 25.71
CA TYR A 132 -17.46 -5.05 27.12
C TYR A 132 -18.74 -4.78 27.95
N ASP A 133 -19.55 -3.79 27.57
CA ASP A 133 -20.77 -3.43 28.31
C ASP A 133 -21.78 -4.58 28.38
N MET A 134 -21.94 -5.31 27.29
CA MET A 134 -22.84 -6.44 27.21
C MET A 134 -22.37 -7.59 28.12
N CYS A 135 -21.08 -7.86 28.16
CA CYS A 135 -20.50 -9.01 28.86
C CYS A 135 -20.07 -8.74 30.32
N LYS A 136 -19.89 -7.47 30.74
CA LYS A 136 -19.34 -7.13 32.08
C LYS A 136 -20.13 -7.66 33.28
N SER A 137 -21.40 -8.01 33.10
CA SER A 137 -22.21 -8.63 34.16
C SER A 137 -21.86 -10.10 34.42
N VAL A 138 -21.26 -10.79 33.44
CA VAL A 138 -20.74 -12.16 33.62
C VAL A 138 -19.35 -12.11 34.24
N SER A 139 -18.49 -11.23 33.73
CA SER A 139 -17.17 -10.98 34.32
C SER A 139 -16.65 -9.60 33.94
N PRO A 140 -16.07 -8.83 34.88
CA PRO A 140 -15.42 -7.56 34.59
C PRO A 140 -14.00 -7.72 34.03
N HIS A 141 -13.42 -8.93 34.02
CA HIS A 141 -12.04 -9.18 33.58
C HIS A 141 -11.88 -9.27 32.05
N ILE A 142 -12.66 -8.46 31.31
CA ILE A 142 -12.58 -8.33 29.86
C ILE A 142 -11.46 -7.34 29.54
N CYS A 143 -10.62 -7.63 28.55
CA CYS A 143 -9.53 -6.74 28.14
C CYS A 143 -9.68 -6.35 26.67
N ILE A 144 -9.83 -5.05 26.39
CA ILE A 144 -9.69 -4.51 25.03
C ILE A 144 -8.19 -4.30 24.81
N GLN A 145 -7.58 -5.14 23.96
CA GLN A 145 -6.12 -5.24 23.83
C GLN A 145 -5.53 -4.13 22.94
N GLU A 146 -6.14 -3.91 21.78
CA GLU A 146 -5.67 -2.94 20.80
C GLU A 146 -6.82 -2.47 19.90
N THR A 147 -6.66 -1.27 19.36
CA THR A 147 -7.40 -0.77 18.21
C THR A 147 -6.40 -0.12 17.25
N ARG A 148 -6.39 -0.55 15.99
CA ARG A 148 -5.46 -0.02 14.98
C ARG A 148 -6.08 0.04 13.59
N LEU A 149 -5.55 0.92 12.75
CA LEU A 149 -5.85 0.93 11.32
C LEU A 149 -5.12 -0.25 10.65
N VAL A 150 -5.85 -1.02 9.84
CA VAL A 150 -5.31 -2.19 9.12
C VAL A 150 -5.03 -1.83 7.68
N THR A 151 -6.00 -1.22 6.99
CA THR A 151 -5.85 -0.78 5.61
C THR A 151 -6.47 0.58 5.37
N LYS A 152 -5.95 1.32 4.38
CA LYS A 152 -6.63 2.47 3.77
C LYS A 152 -6.22 2.65 2.31
N SER A 153 -7.15 3.15 1.49
CA SER A 153 -6.95 3.45 0.08
C SER A 153 -7.69 4.73 -0.35
N GLY A 154 -7.44 5.20 -1.58
CA GLY A 154 -8.10 6.39 -2.13
C GLY A 154 -7.47 7.74 -1.79
N GLY A 155 -6.24 7.77 -1.27
CA GLY A 155 -5.52 9.00 -0.94
C GLY A 155 -4.02 8.83 -1.14
N LYS A 156 -3.26 9.92 -1.01
CA LYS A 156 -1.80 9.93 -1.26
C LYS A 156 -1.03 8.85 -0.46
N ASN A 157 -1.53 8.49 0.71
CA ASN A 157 -0.90 7.51 1.58
C ASN A 157 -1.84 6.30 1.68
N ALA A 158 -1.51 5.21 1.01
CA ALA A 158 -2.17 3.93 1.25
C ALA A 158 -1.60 3.28 2.53
N LEU A 159 -2.41 2.49 3.22
CA LEU A 159 -1.93 1.57 4.25
C LEU A 159 -2.38 0.17 3.84
N LEU A 160 -1.44 -0.75 3.81
CA LEU A 160 -1.71 -2.18 3.67
C LEU A 160 -1.49 -2.85 5.03
N GLU A 161 -2.08 -4.02 5.24
CA GLU A 161 -1.95 -4.74 6.52
C GLU A 161 -0.50 -5.07 6.86
N ARG A 162 0.30 -5.33 5.81
CA ARG A 162 1.75 -5.45 5.85
C ARG A 162 2.41 -4.16 5.35
N PRO A 163 3.61 -3.81 5.84
CA PRO A 163 4.32 -2.64 5.34
C PRO A 163 4.57 -2.77 3.83
N LEU A 164 4.48 -1.65 3.11
CA LEU A 164 4.83 -1.58 1.69
C LEU A 164 6.18 -0.89 1.55
N TYR A 165 7.15 -1.60 0.99
CA TYR A 165 8.46 -1.05 0.61
C TYR A 165 8.57 -0.90 -0.90
N GLY A 166 9.29 0.12 -1.35
CA GLY A 166 9.53 0.39 -2.76
C GLY A 166 10.88 -0.18 -3.20
N LEU A 167 10.94 -0.76 -4.40
CA LEU A 167 12.19 -1.19 -5.03
C LEU A 167 12.26 -0.64 -6.45
N VAL A 168 13.26 0.20 -6.72
CA VAL A 168 13.60 0.65 -8.06
C VAL A 168 14.72 -0.24 -8.60
N LEU A 169 14.43 -1.02 -9.64
CA LEU A 169 15.40 -1.91 -10.26
C LEU A 169 16.34 -1.12 -11.17
N THR A 170 17.63 -1.07 -10.80
CA THR A 170 18.66 -0.29 -11.50
C THR A 170 19.86 -1.12 -12.01
N GLY A 171 19.84 -2.44 -11.83
CA GLY A 171 20.95 -3.36 -12.14
C GLY A 171 21.15 -3.73 -13.62
N GLY A 172 20.41 -3.16 -14.56
CA GLY A 172 20.52 -3.52 -15.98
C GLY A 172 21.87 -3.14 -16.60
N ARG A 173 22.58 -4.09 -17.24
CA ARG A 173 23.91 -3.85 -17.88
C ARG A 173 23.89 -2.80 -19.01
N SER A 174 22.72 -2.32 -19.42
CA SER A 174 22.51 -1.20 -20.37
C SER A 174 23.34 -1.25 -21.65
N LYS A 175 23.72 -2.46 -22.11
CA LYS A 175 24.67 -2.66 -23.23
C LYS A 175 24.23 -2.00 -24.54
N ARG A 176 22.92 -2.00 -24.83
CA ARG A 176 22.32 -1.41 -26.04
C ARG A 176 22.16 0.10 -25.97
N MET A 177 22.20 0.68 -24.77
CA MET A 177 21.98 2.11 -24.53
C MET A 177 23.29 2.92 -24.57
N GLY A 178 24.44 2.26 -24.41
CA GLY A 178 25.77 2.91 -24.39
C GLY A 178 26.06 3.72 -23.12
N ARG A 179 25.07 3.92 -22.25
CA ARG A 179 25.16 4.54 -20.92
C ARG A 179 24.18 3.86 -19.97
N ASP A 180 24.39 3.97 -18.66
CA ASP A 180 23.50 3.37 -17.66
C ASP A 180 22.11 4.03 -17.69
N LYS A 181 21.05 3.23 -17.88
CA LYS A 181 19.67 3.70 -17.99
C LYS A 181 19.16 4.41 -16.73
N ALA A 182 19.63 4.00 -15.55
CA ALA A 182 19.20 4.58 -14.28
C ALA A 182 19.61 6.07 -14.16
N LEU A 183 20.68 6.45 -14.86
CA LEU A 183 21.22 7.81 -14.92
C LEU A 183 20.63 8.64 -16.07
N LEU A 184 19.69 8.09 -16.85
CA LEU A 184 18.99 8.89 -17.87
C LEU A 184 18.31 10.07 -17.21
N ASN A 185 18.41 11.22 -17.85
CA ASN A 185 17.99 12.48 -17.27
C ASN A 185 17.00 13.20 -18.20
N PRO A 186 15.79 12.63 -18.44
CA PRO A 186 14.82 13.25 -19.32
C PRO A 186 14.27 14.58 -18.76
N PHE A 187 14.35 14.81 -17.44
CA PHE A 187 13.64 15.90 -16.75
C PHE A 187 14.50 16.67 -15.73
N GLY A 188 15.80 16.78 -15.98
CA GLY A 188 16.74 17.49 -15.10
C GLY A 188 17.25 16.71 -13.87
N LYS A 189 16.69 15.52 -13.56
CA LYS A 189 17.26 14.56 -12.61
C LYS A 189 17.40 13.13 -13.16
N PRO A 190 18.34 12.31 -12.63
CA PRO A 190 18.40 10.88 -12.91
C PRO A 190 17.06 10.20 -12.71
N HIS A 191 16.63 9.39 -13.67
CA HIS A 191 15.31 8.79 -13.66
C HIS A 191 15.10 7.83 -12.48
N ALA A 192 16.14 7.12 -12.05
CA ALA A 192 16.05 6.30 -10.83
C ALA A 192 15.78 7.13 -9.57
N ALA A 193 16.33 8.35 -9.47
CA ALA A 193 16.02 9.26 -8.37
C ALA A 193 14.58 9.78 -8.46
N TYR A 194 14.08 10.05 -9.67
CA TYR A 194 12.67 10.39 -9.88
C TYR A 194 11.73 9.27 -9.41
N LEU A 195 11.98 8.02 -9.83
CA LEU A 195 11.18 6.87 -9.40
C LEU A 195 11.25 6.66 -7.89
N TYR A 196 12.44 6.84 -7.30
CA TYR A 196 12.60 6.78 -5.85
C TYR A 196 11.66 7.79 -5.15
N GLU A 197 11.67 9.06 -5.56
CA GLU A 197 10.78 10.10 -5.03
C GLU A 197 9.30 9.81 -5.32
N LEU A 198 8.99 9.26 -6.49
CA LEU A 198 7.62 8.89 -6.88
C LEU A 198 7.02 7.85 -5.94
N LEU A 199 7.82 6.90 -5.46
CA LEU A 199 7.37 5.82 -4.57
C LEU A 199 7.27 6.25 -3.10
N GLN A 200 8.00 7.28 -2.66
CA GLN A 200 8.06 7.71 -1.25
C GLN A 200 6.70 8.00 -0.59
N PRO A 201 5.70 8.61 -1.26
CA PRO A 201 4.39 8.84 -0.63
C PRO A 201 3.63 7.55 -0.30
N TYR A 202 3.92 6.47 -1.02
CA TYR A 202 3.20 5.20 -0.95
C TYR A 202 3.92 4.16 -0.10
N CYS A 203 5.25 4.26 -0.01
CA CYS A 203 6.09 3.26 0.64
C CYS A 203 6.67 3.79 1.95
N GLN A 204 6.72 2.95 2.97
CA GLN A 204 7.35 3.31 4.25
C GLN A 204 8.87 3.48 4.10
N GLN A 205 9.46 2.71 3.19
CA GLN A 205 10.85 2.82 2.79
C GLN A 205 10.97 2.51 1.29
N VAL A 206 11.94 3.11 0.61
CA VAL A 206 12.23 2.86 -0.80
C VAL A 206 13.72 2.54 -0.92
N TYR A 207 14.05 1.60 -1.80
CA TYR A 207 15.40 1.15 -2.08
C TYR A 207 15.68 1.15 -3.59
N LEU A 208 16.95 1.34 -3.96
CA LEU A 208 17.47 0.96 -5.27
C LEU A 208 18.02 -0.48 -5.21
N SER A 209 17.77 -1.29 -6.23
CA SER A 209 18.53 -2.55 -6.44
C SER A 209 19.72 -2.25 -7.34
N ALA A 210 20.93 -2.48 -6.83
CA ALA A 210 22.17 -2.18 -7.52
C ALA A 210 23.31 -3.09 -7.08
N ARG A 211 24.38 -3.15 -7.89
CA ARG A 211 25.62 -3.84 -7.51
C ARG A 211 26.39 -3.00 -6.49
N ALA A 212 27.21 -3.66 -5.67
CA ALA A 212 28.08 -2.98 -4.72
C ALA A 212 28.94 -1.91 -5.42
N GLY A 213 28.89 -0.67 -4.92
CA GLY A 213 29.65 0.46 -5.46
C GLY A 213 29.17 0.99 -6.82
N GLN A 214 28.08 0.46 -7.40
CA GLN A 214 27.59 0.87 -8.73
C GLN A 214 27.33 2.38 -8.86
N TRP A 215 26.89 3.01 -7.77
CA TRP A 215 26.50 4.42 -7.76
C TRP A 215 27.55 5.36 -7.16
N SER A 216 28.73 4.86 -6.80
CA SER A 216 29.74 5.72 -6.17
C SER A 216 30.17 6.86 -7.09
N GLY A 217 30.21 8.08 -6.56
CA GLY A 217 30.47 9.29 -7.33
C GLY A 217 29.31 9.79 -8.18
N THR A 218 28.10 9.24 -8.02
CA THR A 218 26.90 9.67 -8.74
C THR A 218 25.84 10.29 -7.81
N ALA A 219 24.86 10.97 -8.38
CA ALA A 219 23.73 11.52 -7.60
C ALA A 219 22.86 10.44 -6.90
N LEU A 220 23.05 9.16 -7.23
CA LEU A 220 22.34 8.03 -6.62
C LEU A 220 23.07 7.45 -5.39
N GLU A 221 24.32 7.85 -5.12
CA GLU A 221 25.17 7.27 -4.05
C GLU A 221 24.54 7.36 -2.65
N LEU A 222 23.77 8.42 -2.41
CA LEU A 222 23.15 8.69 -1.10
C LEU A 222 21.79 8.00 -0.91
N LEU A 223 21.25 7.34 -1.95
CA LEU A 223 19.95 6.69 -1.87
C LEU A 223 20.09 5.28 -1.25
N PRO A 224 19.16 4.87 -0.36
CA PRO A 224 19.17 3.53 0.21
C PRO A 224 19.22 2.46 -0.89
N THR A 225 20.16 1.54 -0.78
CA THR A 225 20.42 0.55 -1.82
C THR A 225 20.45 -0.85 -1.20
N LEU A 226 19.77 -1.80 -1.83
CA LEU A 226 19.92 -3.22 -1.56
C LEU A 226 20.91 -3.81 -2.57
N PRO A 227 22.03 -4.39 -2.10
CA PRO A 227 23.01 -5.00 -2.98
C PRO A 227 22.45 -6.31 -3.54
N ASP A 228 22.48 -6.48 -4.86
CA ASP A 228 22.06 -7.74 -5.49
C ASP A 228 22.92 -8.90 -4.97
N LEU A 229 22.29 -9.88 -4.31
CA LEU A 229 23.01 -11.00 -3.67
C LEU A 229 23.64 -11.97 -4.68
N VAL A 230 23.14 -12.00 -5.91
CA VAL A 230 23.68 -12.84 -6.97
C VAL A 230 23.99 -12.01 -8.21
N GLU A 231 25.26 -11.97 -8.58
CA GLU A 231 25.65 -11.33 -9.83
C GLU A 231 25.03 -12.08 -11.03
N SER A 232 24.45 -11.32 -11.95
CA SER A 232 24.21 -11.70 -13.36
C SER A 232 22.93 -12.44 -13.77
N VAL A 233 21.89 -12.55 -12.92
CA VAL A 233 20.68 -13.34 -13.25
C VAL A 233 19.43 -12.51 -13.62
N GLY A 234 19.61 -11.23 -13.99
CA GLY A 234 18.49 -10.37 -14.39
C GLY A 234 17.67 -9.85 -13.19
N PRO A 235 16.43 -9.35 -13.42
CA PRO A 235 15.66 -8.63 -12.39
C PRO A 235 15.22 -9.49 -11.20
N ILE A 236 15.15 -10.82 -11.37
CA ILE A 236 14.78 -11.74 -10.28
C ILE A 236 15.74 -11.67 -9.08
N SER A 237 17.01 -11.33 -9.30
CA SER A 237 17.98 -11.18 -8.20
C SER A 237 17.61 -10.04 -7.27
N GLY A 238 17.21 -8.89 -7.82
CA GLY A 238 16.77 -7.74 -7.04
C GLY A 238 15.47 -8.05 -6.27
N LEU A 239 14.53 -8.76 -6.92
CA LEU A 239 13.28 -9.21 -6.28
C LEU A 239 13.54 -10.14 -5.09
N LEU A 240 14.35 -11.18 -5.28
CA LEU A 240 14.71 -12.14 -4.22
C LEU A 240 15.44 -11.45 -3.07
N THR A 241 16.40 -10.58 -3.39
CA THR A 241 17.13 -9.79 -2.38
C THR A 241 16.16 -8.98 -1.52
N ALA A 242 15.21 -8.28 -2.13
CA ALA A 242 14.23 -7.48 -1.42
C ALA A 242 13.32 -8.33 -0.53
N LEU A 243 12.71 -9.38 -1.09
CA LEU A 243 11.81 -10.29 -0.38
C LEU A 243 12.51 -11.00 0.79
N ASN A 244 13.78 -11.37 0.64
CA ASN A 244 14.53 -12.07 1.69
C ASN A 244 15.09 -11.12 2.75
N THR A 245 15.36 -9.85 2.40
CA THR A 245 15.82 -8.84 3.37
C THR A 245 14.68 -8.39 4.28
N HIS A 246 13.46 -8.26 3.74
CA HIS A 246 12.26 -7.88 4.49
C HIS A 246 11.08 -8.83 4.18
N PRO A 247 11.05 -10.02 4.78
CA PRO A 247 10.02 -11.03 4.53
C PRO A 247 8.63 -10.64 5.08
N GLU A 248 8.57 -9.65 5.97
CA GLU A 248 7.33 -9.10 6.50
C GLU A 248 6.63 -8.14 5.53
N ALA A 249 7.34 -7.59 4.55
CA ALA A 249 6.88 -6.48 3.72
C ALA A 249 6.34 -6.92 2.35
N ASN A 250 5.31 -6.20 1.90
CA ASN A 250 4.96 -6.14 0.48
C ASN A 250 5.97 -5.25 -0.26
N TRP A 251 6.17 -5.51 -1.54
CA TRP A 251 7.16 -4.82 -2.36
C TRP A 251 6.54 -4.22 -3.62
N LEU A 252 6.48 -2.89 -3.69
CA LEU A 252 6.16 -2.15 -4.91
C LEU A 252 7.43 -2.01 -5.74
N VAL A 253 7.50 -2.77 -6.83
CA VAL A 253 8.69 -2.90 -7.69
C VAL A 253 8.46 -2.17 -9.00
N VAL A 254 9.40 -1.31 -9.38
CA VAL A 254 9.41 -0.59 -10.66
C VAL A 254 10.77 -0.68 -11.34
N ALA A 255 10.78 -0.85 -12.66
CA ALA A 255 12.01 -0.77 -13.46
C ALA A 255 12.37 0.67 -13.84
N CYS A 256 13.68 0.94 -13.93
CA CYS A 256 14.18 2.27 -14.26
C CYS A 256 13.96 2.71 -15.72
N ASP A 257 13.51 1.82 -16.62
CA ASP A 257 13.20 2.13 -18.02
C ASP A 257 11.74 2.51 -18.31
N LEU A 258 10.89 2.54 -17.29
CA LEU A 258 9.50 2.99 -17.38
C LEU A 258 9.40 4.52 -17.21
N LEU A 259 9.81 5.28 -18.24
CA LEU A 259 9.94 6.75 -18.14
C LEU A 259 8.61 7.51 -17.98
N ASN A 260 7.49 6.86 -18.31
CA ASN A 260 6.14 7.43 -18.24
C ASN A 260 5.38 7.11 -16.97
N LEU A 261 6.02 6.46 -15.98
CA LEU A 261 5.35 6.11 -14.74
C LEU A 261 4.91 7.35 -13.95
N ARG A 262 3.68 7.37 -13.45
CA ARG A 262 3.10 8.49 -12.68
C ARG A 262 2.41 8.00 -11.42
N SER A 263 2.05 8.95 -10.55
CA SER A 263 1.32 8.70 -9.30
C SER A 263 0.00 7.97 -9.52
N GLU A 264 -0.68 8.23 -10.64
CA GLU A 264 -1.93 7.58 -11.01
C GLU A 264 -1.75 6.08 -11.31
N THR A 265 -0.65 5.73 -11.99
CA THR A 265 -0.25 4.34 -12.25
C THR A 265 0.01 3.60 -10.93
N ILE A 266 0.77 4.22 -10.01
CA ILE A 266 1.01 3.63 -8.69
C ILE A 266 -0.29 3.46 -7.89
N GLN A 267 -1.14 4.49 -7.86
CA GLN A 267 -2.41 4.44 -7.14
C GLN A 267 -3.32 3.33 -7.66
N LYS A 268 -3.39 3.15 -8.99
CA LYS A 268 -4.22 2.11 -9.58
C LYS A 268 -3.75 0.69 -9.21
N LEU A 269 -2.45 0.44 -9.14
CA LEU A 269 -1.93 -0.83 -8.60
C LEU A 269 -2.35 -1.05 -7.16
N LEU A 270 -2.23 -0.02 -6.31
CA LEU A 270 -2.61 -0.10 -4.89
C LEU A 270 -4.12 -0.34 -4.70
N ASP A 271 -4.95 0.28 -5.54
CA ASP A 271 -6.41 0.11 -5.48
C ASP A 271 -6.84 -1.31 -5.85
N HIS A 272 -6.01 -2.06 -6.59
CA HIS A 272 -6.25 -3.45 -6.99
C HIS A 272 -5.40 -4.46 -6.21
N TYR A 273 -4.67 -4.02 -5.19
CA TYR A 273 -3.85 -4.89 -4.36
C TYR A 273 -4.70 -6.00 -3.70
N GLN A 274 -4.21 -7.24 -3.76
CA GLN A 274 -4.82 -8.39 -3.07
C GLN A 274 -3.74 -9.09 -2.24
N ALA A 275 -4.04 -9.36 -0.96
CA ALA A 275 -3.05 -9.92 -0.04
C ALA A 275 -2.82 -11.42 -0.23
N GLU A 276 -3.75 -12.09 -0.91
CA GLU A 276 -3.80 -13.55 -1.11
C GLU A 276 -3.12 -14.00 -2.42
N THR A 277 -2.74 -13.05 -3.28
CA THR A 277 -2.02 -13.35 -4.53
C THR A 277 -0.53 -13.13 -4.36
N ILE A 278 0.28 -13.75 -5.23
CA ILE A 278 1.74 -13.53 -5.16
C ILE A 278 2.14 -12.14 -5.67
N ALA A 279 1.34 -11.57 -6.58
CA ALA A 279 1.59 -10.26 -7.15
C ALA A 279 0.31 -9.62 -7.70
N THR A 280 0.23 -8.30 -7.57
CA THR A 280 -0.66 -7.42 -8.33
C THR A 280 0.17 -6.69 -9.38
N CYS A 281 -0.12 -6.89 -10.66
CA CYS A 281 0.69 -6.37 -11.76
C CYS A 281 -0.18 -5.95 -12.94
N TYR A 282 0.36 -5.11 -13.82
CA TYR A 282 -0.35 -4.75 -15.04
C TYR A 282 -0.34 -5.87 -16.07
N VAL A 283 -1.33 -5.87 -16.95
CA VAL A 283 -1.26 -6.59 -18.22
C VAL A 283 -0.53 -5.72 -19.22
N ASN A 284 0.53 -6.26 -19.83
CA ASN A 284 1.25 -5.59 -20.90
C ASN A 284 0.31 -5.47 -22.13
N PRO A 285 0.04 -4.25 -22.63
CA PRO A 285 -0.95 -4.04 -23.68
C PRO A 285 -0.54 -4.62 -25.04
N GLU A 286 0.76 -4.70 -25.34
CA GLU A 286 1.25 -5.23 -26.62
C GLU A 286 1.23 -6.75 -26.68
N ARG A 287 1.58 -7.42 -25.56
CA ARG A 287 1.88 -8.86 -25.55
C ARG A 287 0.90 -9.68 -24.71
N GLY A 288 0.08 -9.04 -23.89
CA GLY A 288 -0.89 -9.69 -23.00
C GLY A 288 -0.29 -10.42 -21.79
N PHE A 289 1.03 -10.35 -21.58
CA PHE A 289 1.70 -10.98 -20.44
C PHE A 289 1.71 -10.04 -19.20
N PRO A 290 1.93 -10.58 -17.99
CA PRO A 290 2.12 -9.77 -16.79
C PRO A 290 3.34 -8.83 -16.90
N GLU A 291 3.15 -7.55 -16.58
CA GLU A 291 4.23 -6.57 -16.43
C GLU A 291 4.87 -6.74 -15.04
N ALA A 292 5.81 -7.68 -14.97
CA ALA A 292 6.42 -8.10 -13.72
C ALA A 292 7.31 -7.03 -13.07
N LEU A 293 7.72 -6.00 -13.82
CA LEU A 293 8.61 -4.95 -13.34
C LEU A 293 7.89 -3.61 -13.12
N CYS A 294 6.56 -3.65 -13.01
CA CYS A 294 5.71 -2.62 -12.44
C CYS A 294 4.58 -3.30 -11.67
N ALA A 295 4.90 -3.78 -10.47
CA ALA A 295 4.05 -4.71 -9.72
C ALA A 295 4.21 -4.56 -8.20
N ILE A 296 3.18 -4.95 -7.46
CA ILE A 296 3.24 -5.16 -6.01
C ILE A 296 3.40 -6.66 -5.76
N TYR A 297 4.50 -7.09 -5.16
CA TYR A 297 4.73 -8.46 -4.74
C TYR A 297 4.37 -8.64 -3.27
N THR A 298 3.69 -9.73 -2.93
CA THR A 298 3.44 -10.11 -1.54
C THR A 298 4.56 -11.01 -1.02
N PRO A 299 4.70 -11.19 0.30
CA PRO A 299 5.64 -12.15 0.89
C PRO A 299 5.51 -13.59 0.38
N GLN A 300 4.34 -13.98 -0.13
CA GLN A 300 4.13 -15.31 -0.72
C GLN A 300 4.97 -15.51 -1.99
N ALA A 301 5.35 -14.43 -2.68
CA ALA A 301 6.18 -14.48 -3.87
C ALA A 301 7.58 -15.03 -3.61
N ALA A 302 8.11 -14.90 -2.39
CA ALA A 302 9.47 -15.32 -2.05
C ALA A 302 9.69 -16.80 -2.39
N ALA A 303 8.87 -17.69 -1.82
CA ALA A 303 8.98 -19.14 -2.04
C ALA A 303 8.79 -19.55 -3.51
N VAL A 304 7.97 -18.80 -4.26
CA VAL A 304 7.72 -19.06 -5.69
C VAL A 304 8.94 -18.66 -6.52
N LEU A 305 9.49 -17.46 -6.29
CA LEU A 305 10.65 -16.96 -6.99
C LEU A 305 11.91 -17.77 -6.65
N GLU A 306 12.07 -18.20 -5.40
CA GLU A 306 13.19 -19.05 -4.96
C GLU A 306 13.15 -20.41 -5.66
N ARG A 307 11.96 -21.03 -5.74
CA ARG A 307 11.78 -22.29 -6.47
C ARG A 307 12.08 -22.15 -7.96
N ALA A 308 11.51 -21.13 -8.60
CA ALA A 308 11.76 -20.86 -10.01
C ALA A 308 13.26 -20.64 -10.28
N TYR A 309 13.93 -19.88 -9.41
CA TYR A 309 15.37 -19.67 -9.49
C TYR A 309 16.16 -20.98 -9.38
N ALA A 310 15.83 -21.85 -8.42
CA ALA A 310 16.46 -23.16 -8.26
C ALA A 310 16.23 -24.10 -9.46
N GLU A 311 15.09 -23.95 -10.15
CA GLU A 311 14.72 -24.68 -11.37
C GLU A 311 15.32 -24.06 -12.65
N GLY A 312 16.07 -22.95 -12.55
CA GLY A 312 16.70 -22.28 -13.69
C GLY A 312 15.77 -21.37 -14.49
N VAL A 313 14.59 -21.02 -13.95
CA VAL A 313 13.64 -20.07 -14.55
C VAL A 313 13.88 -18.69 -13.95
N TYR A 314 14.48 -17.79 -14.74
CA TYR A 314 14.92 -16.47 -14.25
C TYR A 314 14.07 -15.29 -14.72
N CYS A 315 13.16 -15.50 -15.67
CA CYS A 315 12.32 -14.44 -16.23
C CYS A 315 11.08 -14.21 -15.35
N PRO A 316 10.93 -13.06 -14.67
CA PRO A 316 9.77 -12.83 -13.80
C PRO A 316 8.43 -12.92 -14.53
N VAL A 317 8.37 -12.47 -15.79
CA VAL A 317 7.15 -12.58 -16.63
C VAL A 317 6.75 -14.04 -16.82
N GLU A 318 7.70 -14.93 -17.08
CA GLU A 318 7.44 -16.37 -17.24
C GLU A 318 6.94 -17.00 -15.94
N ILE A 319 7.52 -16.59 -14.80
CA ILE A 319 7.12 -17.08 -13.49
C ILE A 319 5.70 -16.63 -13.17
N LEU A 320 5.41 -15.32 -13.28
CA LEU A 320 4.09 -14.77 -12.96
C LEU A 320 2.99 -15.32 -13.88
N SER A 321 3.31 -15.64 -15.14
CA SER A 321 2.35 -16.23 -16.09
C SER A 321 1.86 -17.62 -15.67
N ARG A 322 2.56 -18.29 -14.74
CA ARG A 322 2.22 -19.63 -14.24
C ARG A 322 1.58 -19.60 -12.85
N GLN A 323 1.27 -18.42 -12.32
CA GLN A 323 0.88 -18.23 -10.93
C GLN A 323 -0.41 -17.40 -10.83
N PRO A 324 -1.17 -17.54 -9.73
CA PRO A 324 -2.32 -16.68 -9.48
C PRO A 324 -1.85 -15.27 -9.15
N CYS A 325 -2.02 -14.35 -10.10
CA CYS A 325 -1.71 -12.93 -9.98
C CYS A 325 -2.99 -12.10 -10.17
N THR A 326 -3.07 -10.96 -9.48
CA THR A 326 -4.10 -9.97 -9.77
C THR A 326 -3.63 -9.11 -10.94
N LEU A 327 -4.38 -9.15 -12.05
CA LEU A 327 -4.05 -8.45 -13.28
C LEU A 327 -4.82 -7.14 -13.40
N VAL A 328 -4.11 -6.05 -13.68
CA VAL A 328 -4.66 -4.70 -13.80
C VAL A 328 -4.48 -4.18 -15.22
N THR A 329 -5.50 -3.54 -15.78
CA THR A 329 -5.37 -2.87 -17.10
C THR A 329 -4.82 -1.46 -16.91
N PRO A 330 -3.79 -1.01 -17.66
CA PRO A 330 -3.31 0.38 -17.58
C PRO A 330 -4.40 1.37 -18.00
N ASN A 331 -4.31 2.64 -17.57
CA ASN A 331 -5.24 3.66 -18.09
C ASN A 331 -4.85 4.02 -19.53
N HIS A 332 -3.56 4.21 -19.78
CA HIS A 332 -2.99 4.43 -21.10
C HIS A 332 -1.81 3.49 -21.37
N GLU A 333 -1.71 2.98 -22.60
CA GLU A 333 -0.64 2.05 -23.00
C GLU A 333 0.76 2.65 -22.80
N VAL A 334 0.87 3.98 -22.97
CA VAL A 334 2.13 4.71 -22.87
C VAL A 334 2.77 4.66 -21.47
N GLU A 335 2.00 4.37 -20.42
CA GLU A 335 2.47 4.32 -19.03
C GLU A 335 3.49 3.21 -18.78
N LEU A 336 3.38 2.11 -19.53
CA LEU A 336 4.18 0.89 -19.36
C LEU A 336 5.20 0.70 -20.49
N MET A 337 5.40 1.71 -21.33
CA MET A 337 6.39 1.64 -22.42
C MET A 337 7.81 1.67 -21.86
N ASN A 338 8.59 0.67 -22.24
CA ASN A 338 10.00 0.55 -21.84
C ASN A 338 10.90 1.32 -22.80
N VAL A 339 11.83 2.11 -22.26
CA VAL A 339 12.89 2.76 -23.05
C VAL A 339 14.19 1.96 -22.95
N ASN A 340 14.58 1.35 -24.06
CA ASN A 340 15.66 0.39 -24.19
C ASN A 340 16.84 0.86 -25.04
N THR A 341 16.62 1.78 -25.98
CA THR A 341 17.62 2.25 -26.94
C THR A 341 17.78 3.77 -26.93
N ALA A 342 18.90 4.26 -27.48
CA ALA A 342 19.17 5.70 -27.57
C ALA A 342 18.18 6.41 -28.49
N GLU A 343 17.71 5.74 -29.54
CA GLU A 343 16.69 6.24 -30.47
C GLU A 343 15.32 6.35 -29.81
N GLU A 344 14.91 5.33 -29.03
CA GLU A 344 13.69 5.38 -28.22
C GLU A 344 13.74 6.52 -27.21
N TYR A 345 14.90 6.74 -26.56
CA TYR A 345 15.07 7.85 -25.63
C TYR A 345 15.03 9.22 -26.31
N ALA A 346 15.64 9.38 -27.48
CA ALA A 346 15.55 10.62 -28.25
C ALA A 346 14.11 10.91 -28.69
N THR A 347 13.38 9.87 -29.09
CA THR A 347 11.95 9.94 -29.43
C THR A 347 11.13 10.33 -28.21
N PHE A 348 11.44 9.74 -27.05
CA PHE A 348 10.81 10.10 -25.80
C PHE A 348 11.03 11.57 -25.44
N GLN A 349 12.27 12.06 -25.56
CA GLN A 349 12.60 13.46 -25.27
C GLN A 349 11.92 14.43 -26.24
N SER A 350 11.78 14.08 -27.52
CA SER A 350 11.14 14.97 -28.50
C SER A 350 9.64 15.11 -28.27
N VAL A 351 8.97 14.06 -27.80
CA VAL A 351 7.52 14.05 -27.57
C VAL A 351 7.15 14.51 -26.16
N TRP A 352 7.92 14.15 -25.13
CA TRP A 352 7.59 14.39 -23.72
C TRP A 352 8.57 15.30 -22.96
N GLY A 353 9.72 15.64 -23.54
CA GLY A 353 10.79 16.40 -22.86
C GLY A 353 10.43 17.85 -22.50
N SER A 354 9.35 18.39 -23.07
CA SER A 354 8.83 19.73 -22.76
C SER A 354 7.70 19.73 -21.72
N CYS A 355 7.22 18.56 -21.26
CA CYS A 355 6.15 18.48 -20.27
C CYS A 355 6.66 18.75 -18.85
N SER A 356 6.00 19.65 -18.13
CA SER A 356 6.20 19.81 -16.69
C SER A 356 5.66 18.58 -15.95
N HIS A 357 6.42 18.05 -15.01
CA HIS A 357 6.01 16.87 -14.23
C HIS A 357 4.89 17.25 -13.26
N GLY A 358 3.63 17.00 -13.63
CA GLY A 358 2.48 17.24 -12.77
C GLY A 358 1.21 16.53 -13.24
N ASN A 359 0.82 15.47 -12.53
CA ASN A 359 -0.50 14.84 -12.43
C ASN A 359 -1.32 14.46 -13.67
N SER A 360 -0.87 14.66 -14.90
CA SER A 360 -1.57 14.11 -16.06
C SER A 360 -0.61 13.66 -17.16
N ILE A 361 -1.00 12.59 -17.86
CA ILE A 361 -0.32 12.12 -19.06
C ILE A 361 -0.59 13.16 -20.13
N CYS A 362 0.44 13.92 -20.52
CA CYS A 362 0.39 14.73 -21.72
C CYS A 362 0.81 13.86 -22.91
N PRO A 363 -0.11 13.58 -23.83
CA PRO A 363 0.08 13.87 -25.22
C PRO A 363 -0.65 15.19 -25.54
N LYS A 364 -0.39 15.78 -26.69
CA LYS A 364 -1.29 16.83 -27.21
C LYS A 364 -2.73 16.35 -27.30
#